data_AF-A0A166VK80-F1
#
_entry.id   AF-A0A166VK80-F1
#
_cell.length_a   1.000
_cell.length_b   1.000
_cell.length_c   1.000
_cell.angle_alpha   90.00
_cell.angle_beta   90.00
_cell.angle_gamma   90.00
#
_symmetry.space_group_name_H-M   'P 1'
#
loop_
_entity.id
_entity.type
_entity.pdbx_description
1 polymer ?
#
loop_
_entity_poly.entity_id
_entity_poly.type
_entity_poly.pdbx_seq_one_letter_code
_entity_poly.pdbx_strand_id
1 'polypeptide(L)'
;MDRLVILKDSEKICWRLSTHELMVVVMCKLAQNKLSVQEDSLAIYIKSPQLKDNIILKLKTMLLDLNLSSFKTGAMEHILCHIHINAISLYRIPAAIHDLLTGSYFAGVISKALTNCRASMKQKLSTHLTVKSDIYAIVKDLSPSTRESSEELWARWAWVHLMYADFTNDIIKASGSKFSEKDFWLWLDAQLQECCAKYSQILDENKCRAKFNGVFKRALTQHKSTFLPKFKPKTG
;
A
#
# COMPACT_ATOMS: atom_id res chain seq x y z
N MET A 1 41.08 -39.36 -32.18
CA MET A 1 41.51 -39.87 -33.50
C MET A 1 40.34 -39.68 -34.46
N ASP A 2 40.00 -38.43 -34.74
CA ASP A 2 40.62 -37.58 -35.79
C ASP A 2 40.07 -37.90 -37.16
N ARG A 3 39.14 -37.04 -37.59
CA ARG A 3 39.25 -36.35 -38.88
C ARG A 3 38.36 -35.11 -38.86
N LEU A 4 39.00 -33.99 -38.51
CA LEU A 4 38.62 -32.65 -38.95
C LEU A 4 38.47 -32.68 -40.48
N VAL A 5 37.25 -32.45 -40.98
CA VAL A 5 37.05 -32.01 -42.36
C VAL A 5 36.82 -30.51 -42.32
N ILE A 6 37.79 -29.83 -42.91
CA ILE A 6 37.94 -28.38 -43.00
C ILE A 6 36.75 -27.80 -43.76
N LEU A 7 36.10 -26.81 -43.14
CA LEU A 7 35.09 -25.94 -43.72
C LEU A 7 35.62 -25.29 -45.01
N LYS A 8 34.97 -25.56 -46.14
CA LYS A 8 35.01 -24.71 -47.32
C LYS A 8 33.61 -24.32 -47.73
N ASP A 9 33.42 -23.02 -47.76
CA ASP A 9 32.50 -22.30 -48.62
C ASP A 9 31.00 -22.51 -48.42
N SER A 10 30.46 -21.56 -47.63
CA SER A 10 29.34 -20.71 -48.07
C SER A 10 28.09 -21.41 -48.63
N GLU A 11 27.34 -22.04 -47.73
CA GLU A 11 25.89 -22.11 -47.90
C GLU A 11 25.23 -21.36 -46.74
N LYS A 12 24.84 -20.11 -47.01
CA LYS A 12 23.73 -19.51 -46.29
C LYS A 12 22.52 -20.40 -46.58
N ILE A 13 22.30 -21.39 -45.72
CA ILE A 13 21.05 -22.14 -45.68
C ILE A 13 19.96 -21.12 -45.32
N CYS A 14 19.36 -20.52 -46.34
CA CYS A 14 18.16 -19.73 -46.22
C CYS A 14 17.04 -20.74 -45.96
N TRP A 15 16.82 -21.07 -44.69
CA TRP A 15 15.59 -21.71 -44.28
C TRP A 15 14.45 -20.76 -44.64
N ARG A 16 13.88 -20.93 -45.84
CA ARG A 16 12.64 -20.26 -46.22
C ARG A 16 11.57 -20.85 -45.33
N LEU A 17 11.28 -20.15 -44.24
CA LEU A 17 10.14 -20.43 -43.39
C LEU A 17 8.90 -20.58 -44.28
N SER A 18 8.09 -21.59 -44.00
CA SER A 18 6.77 -21.72 -44.62
C SER A 18 5.96 -20.45 -44.38
N THR A 19 4.99 -20.16 -45.23
CA THR A 19 4.12 -18.98 -45.08
C THR A 19 3.49 -18.90 -43.69
N HIS A 20 3.15 -20.06 -43.11
CA HIS A 20 2.63 -20.17 -41.75
C HIS A 20 3.68 -19.75 -40.70
N GLU A 21 4.90 -20.28 -40.77
CA GLU A 21 5.97 -19.91 -39.84
C GLU A 21 6.38 -18.44 -39.97
N LEU A 22 6.40 -17.90 -41.19
CA LEU A 22 6.66 -16.48 -41.41
C LEU A 22 5.57 -15.60 -40.78
N MET A 23 4.30 -16.00 -40.91
CA MET A 23 3.18 -15.31 -40.29
C MET A 23 3.28 -15.35 -38.75
N VAL A 24 3.64 -16.49 -38.16
CA VAL A 24 3.90 -16.61 -36.71
C VAL A 24 5.01 -15.66 -36.28
N VAL A 25 6.14 -15.64 -36.99
CA VAL A 25 7.27 -14.75 -36.67
C VAL A 25 6.87 -13.27 -36.77
N VAL A 26 6.12 -12.88 -37.79
CA VAL A 26 5.63 -11.49 -37.94
C VAL A 26 4.69 -11.12 -36.79
N MET A 27 3.75 -12.01 -36.44
CA MET A 27 2.84 -11.79 -35.32
C MET A 27 3.59 -11.67 -33.98
N CYS A 28 4.60 -12.51 -33.74
CA CYS A 28 5.46 -12.41 -32.57
C CYS A 28 6.22 -11.07 -32.53
N LYS A 29 6.78 -10.63 -33.66
CA LYS A 29 7.47 -9.33 -33.74
C LYS A 29 6.53 -8.15 -33.51
N LEU A 30 5.32 -8.19 -34.05
CA LEU A 30 4.30 -7.16 -33.82
C LEU A 30 3.88 -7.12 -32.35
N ALA A 31 3.69 -8.28 -31.72
CA ALA A 31 3.38 -8.37 -30.30
C ALA A 31 4.51 -7.82 -29.43
N GLN A 32 5.77 -8.17 -29.74
CA GLN A 32 6.95 -7.63 -29.03
C GLN A 32 7.06 -6.11 -29.18
N ASN A 33 6.84 -5.58 -30.37
CA ASN A 33 6.90 -4.14 -30.61
C ASN A 33 5.77 -3.41 -29.85
N LYS A 34 4.55 -3.96 -29.85
CA LYS A 34 3.44 -3.44 -29.05
C LYS A 34 3.79 -3.41 -27.56
N LEU A 35 4.35 -4.50 -27.02
CA LEU A 35 4.78 -4.56 -25.62
C LEU A 35 5.85 -3.50 -25.31
N SER A 36 6.87 -3.37 -26.16
CA SER A 36 7.92 -2.36 -25.99
C SER A 36 7.35 -0.94 -25.91
N VAL A 37 6.42 -0.59 -26.80
CA VAL A 37 5.76 0.73 -26.79
C VAL A 37 4.94 0.94 -25.52
N GLN A 38 4.26 -0.10 -25.02
CA GLN A 38 3.53 -0.03 -23.75
C GLN A 38 4.47 0.13 -22.56
N GLU A 39 5.61 -0.58 -22.54
CA GLU A 39 6.63 -0.48 -21.49
C GLU A 39 7.26 0.92 -21.42
N ASP A 40 7.57 1.51 -22.58
CA ASP A 40 8.05 2.89 -22.68
C ASP A 40 7.00 3.88 -22.16
N SER A 41 5.73 3.67 -22.54
CA SER A 41 4.61 4.48 -22.06
C SER A 41 4.45 4.39 -20.53
N LEU A 42 4.62 3.18 -19.97
CA LEU A 42 4.56 2.96 -18.53
C LEU A 42 5.72 3.66 -17.81
N ALA A 43 6.94 3.59 -18.35
CA ALA A 43 8.11 4.26 -17.79
C ALA A 43 7.95 5.79 -17.78
N ILE A 44 7.34 6.36 -18.82
CA ILE A 44 6.99 7.78 -18.88
C ILE A 44 5.91 8.11 -17.84
N TYR A 45 4.83 7.32 -17.78
CA TYR A 45 3.74 7.54 -16.83
C TYR A 45 4.20 7.49 -15.38
N ILE A 46 5.07 6.55 -15.02
CA ILE A 46 5.59 6.40 -13.66
C ILE A 46 6.38 7.63 -13.20
N LYS A 47 7.08 8.31 -14.12
CA LYS A 47 7.82 9.55 -13.82
C LYS A 47 6.93 10.80 -13.88
N SER A 48 5.71 10.67 -14.39
CA SER A 48 4.81 11.79 -14.56
C SER A 48 4.22 12.29 -13.22
N PRO A 49 3.82 13.56 -13.14
CA PRO A 49 3.08 14.07 -11.99
C PRO A 49 1.71 13.38 -11.81
N GLN A 50 1.14 12.82 -12.89
CA GLN A 50 -0.15 12.13 -12.83
C GLN A 50 -0.12 10.91 -11.90
N LEU A 51 0.98 10.15 -11.86
CA LEU A 51 1.15 9.06 -10.91
C LEU A 51 1.05 9.58 -9.46
N LYS A 52 1.72 10.69 -9.17
CA LYS A 52 1.76 11.27 -7.83
C LYS A 52 0.38 11.75 -7.39
N ASP A 53 -0.28 12.51 -8.25
CA ASP A 53 -1.54 13.18 -7.93
C ASP A 53 -2.70 12.18 -7.90
N ASN A 54 -2.74 11.25 -8.84
CA ASN A 54 -3.85 10.32 -8.97
C ASN A 54 -3.70 9.06 -8.13
N ILE A 55 -2.47 8.54 -7.93
CA ILE A 55 -2.25 7.29 -7.20
C ILE A 55 -1.63 7.57 -5.82
N ILE A 56 -0.43 8.17 -5.75
CA ILE A 56 0.33 8.24 -4.49
C ILE A 56 -0.42 9.01 -3.41
N LEU A 57 -1.07 10.13 -3.74
CA LEU A 57 -1.88 10.87 -2.77
C LEU A 57 -3.03 10.01 -2.21
N LYS A 58 -3.67 9.21 -3.07
CA LYS A 58 -4.75 8.31 -2.67
C LYS A 58 -4.25 7.13 -1.82
N LEU A 59 -3.02 6.66 -2.01
CA LEU A 59 -2.44 5.62 -1.15
C LEU A 59 -2.43 6.03 0.33
N LYS A 60 -2.10 7.30 0.61
CA LYS A 60 -2.19 7.83 1.98
C LYS A 60 -3.61 7.78 2.51
N THR A 61 -4.60 8.16 1.71
CA THR A 61 -6.01 8.11 2.12
C THR A 61 -6.52 6.70 2.37
N MET A 62 -6.01 5.71 1.61
CA MET A 62 -6.34 4.31 1.79
C MET A 62 -5.79 3.74 3.10
N LEU A 63 -4.57 4.16 3.49
CA LEU A 63 -4.01 3.78 4.80
C LEU A 63 -4.77 4.41 6.00
N LEU A 64 -5.59 5.43 5.73
CA LEU A 64 -6.49 6.07 6.69
C LEU A 64 -7.92 5.51 6.62
N ASP A 65 -8.16 4.45 5.84
CA ASP A 65 -9.48 3.83 5.75
C ASP A 65 -9.87 3.16 7.08
N LEU A 66 -11.12 3.38 7.50
CA LEU A 66 -11.71 2.80 8.69
C LEU A 66 -11.89 1.28 8.56
N ASN A 67 -12.04 0.79 7.34
CA ASN A 67 -12.27 -0.62 7.04
C ASN A 67 -11.00 -1.38 6.67
N LEU A 68 -9.83 -0.74 6.81
CA LEU A 68 -8.56 -1.38 6.50
C LEU A 68 -8.35 -2.58 7.44
N SER A 69 -8.17 -3.77 6.87
CA SER A 69 -7.95 -5.01 7.63
C SER A 69 -6.50 -5.18 8.09
N SER A 70 -5.57 -4.49 7.43
CA SER A 70 -4.13 -4.54 7.70
C SER A 70 -3.40 -3.35 7.05
N PHE A 71 -2.37 -2.85 7.71
CA PHE A 71 -1.53 -1.75 7.25
C PHE A 71 -0.31 -2.21 6.44
N LYS A 72 0.12 -3.47 6.57
CA LYS A 72 1.28 -4.04 5.86
C LYS A 72 0.93 -5.33 5.12
N THR A 73 0.44 -6.35 5.82
CA THR A 73 0.24 -7.70 5.28
C THR A 73 -0.97 -7.75 4.37
N GLY A 74 -0.82 -8.08 3.08
CA GLY A 74 -1.95 -8.12 2.14
C GLY A 74 -2.43 -6.74 1.63
N ALA A 75 -1.91 -5.64 2.21
CA ALA A 75 -2.29 -4.29 1.83
C ALA A 75 -1.88 -3.96 0.39
N MET A 76 -0.73 -4.49 -0.04
CA MET A 76 -0.19 -4.27 -1.39
C MET A 76 -1.11 -4.88 -2.45
N GLU A 77 -1.48 -6.14 -2.25
CA GLU A 77 -2.31 -6.93 -3.16
C GLU A 77 -3.71 -6.30 -3.28
N HIS A 78 -4.31 -5.92 -2.15
CA HIS A 78 -5.60 -5.25 -2.14
C HIS A 78 -5.55 -3.91 -2.88
N ILE A 79 -4.51 -3.11 -2.66
CA ILE A 79 -4.35 -1.81 -3.32
C ILE A 79 -4.13 -1.98 -4.83
N LEU A 80 -3.28 -2.92 -5.27
CA LEU A 80 -3.09 -3.19 -6.69
C LEU A 80 -4.38 -3.64 -7.35
N CYS A 81 -5.12 -4.55 -6.71
CA CYS A 81 -6.43 -5.00 -7.19
C CYS A 81 -7.40 -3.81 -7.34
N HIS A 82 -7.48 -2.96 -6.32
CA HIS A 82 -8.33 -1.78 -6.35
C HIS A 82 -7.92 -0.77 -7.44
N ILE A 83 -6.61 -0.55 -7.64
CA ILE A 83 -6.09 0.30 -8.71
C ILE A 83 -6.46 -0.26 -10.07
N HIS A 84 -6.30 -1.56 -10.26
CA HIS A 84 -6.59 -2.23 -11.53
C HIS A 84 -8.08 -2.13 -11.88
N ILE A 85 -8.97 -2.43 -10.92
CA ILE A 85 -10.43 -2.36 -11.12
C ILE A 85 -10.89 -0.93 -11.42
N ASN A 86 -10.27 0.08 -10.78
CA ASN A 86 -10.69 1.48 -10.88
C ASN A 86 -9.74 2.35 -11.72
N ALA A 87 -8.96 1.73 -12.62
CA ALA A 87 -7.87 2.39 -13.34
C ALA A 87 -8.35 3.64 -14.10
N ILE A 88 -9.50 3.55 -14.76
CA ILE A 88 -10.08 4.65 -15.55
C ILE A 88 -10.83 5.64 -14.66
N SER A 89 -11.81 5.15 -13.89
CA SER A 89 -12.80 5.97 -13.19
C SER A 89 -12.17 6.82 -12.08
N LEU A 90 -11.27 6.23 -11.29
CA LEU A 90 -10.74 6.86 -10.08
C LEU A 90 -9.31 7.36 -10.23
N TYR A 91 -8.47 6.59 -10.93
CA TYR A 91 -7.04 6.85 -11.05
C TYR A 91 -6.66 7.52 -12.37
N ARG A 92 -7.57 7.60 -13.34
CA ARG A 92 -7.36 8.26 -14.64
C ARG A 92 -6.09 7.76 -15.34
N ILE A 93 -5.81 6.46 -15.23
CA ILE A 93 -4.63 5.81 -15.82
C ILE A 93 -4.86 5.68 -17.34
N PRO A 94 -3.89 6.08 -18.19
CA PRO A 94 -4.00 5.91 -19.63
C PRO A 94 -4.27 4.46 -20.05
N ALA A 95 -5.22 4.25 -20.97
CA ALA A 95 -5.61 2.91 -21.45
C ALA A 95 -4.44 2.11 -22.05
N ALA A 96 -3.46 2.80 -22.65
CA ALA A 96 -2.31 2.18 -23.27
C ALA A 96 -1.47 1.30 -22.32
N ILE A 97 -1.52 1.56 -21.01
CA ILE A 97 -0.68 0.87 -20.01
C ILE A 97 -1.46 -0.05 -19.06
N HIS A 98 -2.76 -0.27 -19.28
CA HIS A 98 -3.61 -1.06 -18.38
C HIS A 98 -3.14 -2.50 -18.22
N ASP A 99 -2.73 -3.13 -19.32
CA ASP A 99 -2.23 -4.51 -19.34
C ASP A 99 -0.95 -4.68 -18.50
N LEU A 100 -0.19 -3.60 -18.31
CA LEU A 100 1.07 -3.61 -17.55
C LEU A 100 0.90 -3.30 -16.06
N LEU A 101 -0.31 -2.96 -15.61
CA LEU A 101 -0.57 -2.65 -14.19
C LEU A 101 -0.43 -3.86 -13.27
N THR A 102 -0.58 -5.08 -13.81
CA THR A 102 -0.34 -6.34 -13.09
C THR A 102 1.15 -6.72 -13.07
N GLY A 103 1.98 -5.99 -13.83
CA GLY A 103 3.41 -6.24 -13.94
C GLY A 103 4.20 -5.90 -12.68
N SER A 104 5.32 -6.60 -12.50
CA SER A 104 6.22 -6.43 -11.35
C SER A 104 6.82 -5.03 -11.25
N TYR A 105 7.03 -4.35 -12.39
CA TYR A 105 7.56 -3.00 -12.40
C TYR A 105 6.61 -1.99 -11.75
N PHE A 106 5.33 -1.98 -12.15
CA PHE A 106 4.31 -1.12 -11.54
C PHE A 106 4.10 -1.47 -10.06
N ALA A 107 4.02 -2.77 -9.74
CA ALA A 107 3.95 -3.24 -8.36
C ALA A 107 5.14 -2.75 -7.52
N GLY A 108 6.36 -2.78 -8.05
CA GLY A 108 7.55 -2.27 -7.37
C GLY A 108 7.43 -0.78 -7.02
N VAL A 109 6.91 0.03 -7.94
CA VAL A 109 6.68 1.47 -7.72
C VAL A 109 5.65 1.72 -6.63
N ILE A 110 4.50 1.03 -6.69
CA ILE A 110 3.44 1.18 -5.69
C ILE A 110 3.91 0.68 -4.31
N SER A 111 4.67 -0.42 -4.25
CA SER A 111 5.24 -0.96 -3.01
C SER A 111 6.21 0.02 -2.34
N LYS A 112 7.08 0.65 -3.14
CA LYS A 112 7.98 1.71 -2.66
C LYS A 112 7.20 2.91 -2.15
N ALA A 113 6.17 3.35 -2.89
CA ALA A 113 5.33 4.47 -2.48
C ALA A 113 4.58 4.18 -1.17
N LEU A 114 4.03 2.98 -1.00
CA LEU A 114 3.37 2.55 0.25
C LEU A 114 4.33 2.48 1.43
N THR A 115 5.54 1.99 1.20
CA THR A 115 6.58 1.96 2.23
C THR A 115 6.93 3.37 2.69
N ASN A 116 7.08 4.31 1.75
CA ASN A 116 7.31 5.71 2.06
C ASN A 116 6.13 6.36 2.80
N CYS A 117 4.89 6.07 2.41
CA CYS A 117 3.70 6.57 3.09
C CYS A 117 3.67 6.09 4.55
N ARG A 118 3.87 4.80 4.78
CA ARG A 118 3.91 4.21 6.13
C ARG A 118 5.07 4.75 6.97
N ALA A 119 6.24 4.95 6.37
CA ALA A 119 7.37 5.58 7.05
C ALA A 119 7.04 7.02 7.48
N SER A 120 6.44 7.81 6.58
CA SER A 120 6.00 9.18 6.86
C SER A 120 4.94 9.23 7.97
N MET A 121 3.94 8.34 7.93
CA MET A 121 2.92 8.26 8.99
C MET A 121 3.54 7.88 10.34
N LYS A 122 4.46 6.90 10.37
CA LYS A 122 5.17 6.50 11.59
C LYS A 122 5.99 7.65 12.16
N GLN A 123 6.68 8.42 11.32
CA GLN A 123 7.44 9.60 11.74
C GLN A 123 6.53 10.66 12.37
N LYS A 124 5.34 10.89 11.81
CA LYS A 124 4.33 11.78 12.38
C LYS A 124 3.83 11.29 13.74
N LEU A 125 3.51 9.99 13.86
CA LEU A 125 3.15 9.37 15.15
C LEU A 125 4.24 9.55 16.20
N SER A 126 5.51 9.31 15.83
CA SER A 126 6.67 9.53 16.70
C SER A 126 6.74 10.98 17.19
N THR A 127 6.64 11.93 16.27
CA THR A 127 6.67 13.36 16.59
C THR A 127 5.55 13.73 17.56
N HIS A 128 4.32 13.30 17.28
CA HIS A 128 3.14 13.56 18.12
C HIS A 128 3.22 12.90 19.50
N LEU A 129 3.84 11.73 19.60
CA LEU A 129 4.09 11.08 20.88
C LEU A 129 5.05 11.91 21.73
N THR A 130 6.16 12.39 21.15
CA THR A 130 7.14 13.24 21.85
C THR A 130 6.53 14.55 22.34
N VAL A 131 5.74 15.23 21.51
CA VAL A 131 5.12 16.52 21.89
C VAL A 131 3.80 16.38 22.67
N LYS A 132 3.36 15.14 22.91
CA LYS A 132 2.10 14.78 23.57
C LYS A 132 0.89 15.47 22.93
N SER A 133 0.73 15.31 21.62
CA SER A 133 -0.40 15.88 20.88
C SER A 133 -1.71 15.16 21.17
N ASP A 134 -2.81 15.93 21.18
CA ASP A 134 -4.16 15.36 21.17
C ASP A 134 -4.51 14.70 19.83
N ILE A 135 -5.58 13.90 19.86
CA ILE A 135 -6.01 13.12 18.69
C ILE A 135 -6.44 13.99 17.51
N TYR A 136 -6.96 15.20 17.75
CA TYR A 136 -7.42 16.07 16.68
C TYR A 136 -6.23 16.63 15.89
N ALA A 137 -5.17 17.03 16.59
CA ALA A 137 -3.92 17.44 15.96
C ALA A 137 -3.28 16.29 15.15
N ILE A 138 -3.26 15.08 15.72
CA ILE A 138 -2.72 13.87 15.05
C ILE A 138 -3.47 13.59 13.75
N VAL A 139 -4.80 13.49 13.81
CA VAL A 139 -5.61 13.13 12.63
C VAL A 139 -5.58 14.23 11.58
N LYS A 140 -5.52 15.51 11.99
CA LYS A 140 -5.36 16.65 11.08
C LYS A 140 -4.04 16.60 10.31
N ASP A 141 -2.95 16.19 10.95
CA ASP A 141 -1.66 16.09 10.26
C ASP A 141 -1.55 14.83 9.39
N LEU A 142 -2.18 13.73 9.80
CA LEU A 142 -2.20 12.50 9.00
C LEU A 142 -3.12 12.57 7.78
N SER A 143 -4.26 13.25 7.91
CA SER A 143 -5.27 13.33 6.86
C SER A 143 -4.98 14.43 5.84
N PRO A 144 -5.34 14.24 4.55
CA PRO A 144 -5.37 15.36 3.62
C PRO A 144 -6.39 16.40 4.10
N SER A 145 -6.11 17.68 3.82
CA SER A 145 -6.96 18.81 4.22
C SER A 145 -8.41 18.72 3.73
N THR A 146 -8.67 17.95 2.68
CA THR A 146 -9.98 17.79 2.05
C THR A 146 -10.85 16.70 2.68
N ARG A 147 -10.36 15.95 3.67
CA ARG A 147 -11.10 14.85 4.29
C ARG A 147 -11.74 15.31 5.60
N GLU A 148 -13.06 15.19 5.68
CA GLU A 148 -13.78 15.35 6.93
C GLU A 148 -13.39 14.24 7.91
N SER A 149 -13.06 14.63 9.13
CA SER A 149 -12.69 13.67 10.17
C SER A 149 -13.94 13.23 10.93
N SER A 150 -14.22 11.93 10.94
CA SER A 150 -15.28 11.35 11.75
C SER A 150 -14.77 10.89 13.11
N GLU A 151 -15.67 10.64 14.07
CA GLU A 151 -15.30 10.12 15.38
C GLU A 151 -14.66 8.73 15.28
N GLU A 152 -15.11 7.89 14.35
CA GLU A 152 -14.51 6.58 14.08
C GLU A 152 -13.06 6.72 13.60
N LEU A 153 -12.75 7.75 12.79
CA LEU A 153 -11.39 8.01 12.34
C LEU A 153 -10.49 8.41 13.51
N TRP A 154 -10.98 9.30 14.37
CA TRP A 154 -10.27 9.66 15.60
C TRP A 154 -10.07 8.45 16.50
N ALA A 155 -11.09 7.61 16.67
CA ALA A 155 -11.01 6.42 17.51
C ALA A 155 -9.98 5.41 17.00
N ARG A 156 -9.96 5.16 15.69
CA ARG A 156 -8.99 4.24 15.07
C ARG A 156 -7.56 4.77 15.20
N TRP A 157 -7.35 6.07 14.95
CA TRP A 157 -6.01 6.66 15.06
C TRP A 157 -5.55 6.88 16.50
N ALA A 158 -6.47 7.06 17.45
CA ALA A 158 -6.16 7.04 18.88
C ALA A 158 -5.61 5.67 19.29
N TRP A 159 -6.25 4.59 18.83
CA TRP A 159 -5.76 3.23 19.03
C TRP A 159 -4.38 3.02 18.40
N VAL A 160 -4.17 3.41 17.14
CA VAL A 160 -2.85 3.28 16.50
C VAL A 160 -1.77 4.06 17.25
N HIS A 161 -2.07 5.26 17.72
CA HIS A 161 -1.10 6.09 18.46
C HIS A 161 -0.76 5.49 19.83
N LEU A 162 -1.74 4.98 20.57
CA LEU A 162 -1.51 4.27 21.83
C LEU A 162 -0.68 2.99 21.59
N MET A 163 -1.04 2.19 20.58
CA MET A 163 -0.29 1.00 20.19
C MET A 163 1.17 1.33 19.80
N TYR A 164 1.39 2.47 19.15
CA TYR A 164 2.74 2.95 18.85
C TYR A 164 3.52 3.33 20.11
N ALA A 165 2.86 3.97 21.08
CA ALA A 165 3.46 4.28 22.38
C ALA A 165 3.86 3.02 23.14
N ASP A 166 2.98 2.02 23.22
CA ASP A 166 3.24 0.74 23.88
C ASP A 166 4.37 -0.03 23.17
N PHE A 167 4.36 -0.04 21.83
CA PHE A 167 5.38 -0.72 21.03
C PHE A 167 6.78 -0.14 21.28
N THR A 168 6.89 1.19 21.29
CA THR A 168 8.18 1.89 21.45
C THR A 168 8.68 1.89 22.90
N ASN A 169 7.77 2.02 23.87
CA ASN A 169 8.17 2.11 25.28
C ASN A 169 8.40 0.75 25.93
N ASP A 170 7.56 -0.24 25.61
CA ASP A 170 7.50 -1.48 26.38
C ASP A 170 7.96 -2.66 25.54
N ILE A 171 7.47 -2.82 24.31
CA ILE A 171 7.76 -4.00 23.49
C ILE A 171 9.21 -4.03 23.00
N ILE A 172 9.71 -2.95 22.42
CA ILE A 172 11.10 -2.89 21.94
C ILE A 172 12.07 -3.09 23.11
N LYS A 173 11.82 -2.42 24.26
CA LYS A 173 12.70 -2.50 25.42
C LYS A 173 12.68 -3.88 26.09
N ALA A 174 11.50 -4.48 26.27
CA ALA A 174 11.37 -5.79 26.92
C ALA A 174 11.88 -6.94 26.03
N SER A 175 11.86 -6.78 24.71
CA SER A 175 12.18 -7.87 23.79
C SER A 175 13.66 -8.07 23.49
N GLY A 176 14.55 -7.26 24.07
CA GLY A 176 16.01 -7.43 24.11
C GLY A 176 16.75 -7.40 22.77
N SER A 177 16.04 -7.44 21.63
CA SER A 177 16.51 -7.33 20.22
C SER A 177 15.52 -7.94 19.21
N LYS A 178 14.47 -8.65 19.66
CA LYS A 178 13.51 -9.32 18.75
C LYS A 178 12.69 -8.35 17.89
N PHE A 179 12.39 -7.16 18.41
CA PHE A 179 11.64 -6.15 17.68
C PHE A 179 12.48 -4.89 17.46
N SER A 180 12.33 -4.32 16.27
CA SER A 180 12.84 -3.00 15.93
C SER A 180 11.71 -2.06 15.55
N GLU A 181 11.99 -0.75 15.47
CA GLU A 181 11.00 0.22 14.99
C GLU A 181 10.47 -0.07 13.57
N LYS A 182 11.19 -0.84 12.76
CA LYS A 182 10.78 -1.21 11.40
C LYS A 182 9.63 -2.23 11.40
N ASP A 183 9.46 -2.93 12.52
CA ASP A 183 8.50 -4.02 12.66
C ASP A 183 7.13 -3.54 13.14
N PHE A 184 7.01 -2.27 13.53
CA PHE A 184 5.79 -1.67 14.07
C PHE A 184 4.53 -2.02 13.26
N TRP A 185 4.53 -1.79 11.95
CA TRP A 185 3.35 -2.06 11.11
C TRP A 185 3.00 -3.54 11.02
N LEU A 186 4.00 -4.43 11.07
CA LEU A 186 3.76 -5.87 11.07
C LEU A 186 3.17 -6.32 12.41
N TRP A 187 3.71 -5.80 13.50
CA TRP A 187 3.21 -6.06 14.86
C TRP A 187 1.78 -5.51 15.04
N LEU A 188 1.50 -4.29 14.54
CA LEU A 188 0.17 -3.68 14.59
C LEU A 188 -0.86 -4.50 13.82
N ASP A 189 -0.48 -5.07 12.66
CA ASP A 189 -1.36 -5.98 11.90
C ASP A 189 -1.71 -7.23 12.70
N ALA A 190 -0.73 -7.81 13.41
CA ALA A 190 -0.98 -8.96 14.29
C ALA A 190 -1.96 -8.60 15.42
N GLN A 191 -1.81 -7.43 16.04
CA GLN A 191 -2.74 -6.95 17.07
C GLN A 191 -4.15 -6.72 16.52
N LEU A 192 -4.26 -6.19 15.30
CA LEU A 192 -5.54 -5.98 14.64
C LEU A 192 -6.23 -7.32 14.31
N GLN A 193 -5.47 -8.29 13.81
CA GLN A 193 -5.96 -9.65 13.53
C GLN A 193 -6.39 -10.37 14.80
N GLU A 194 -5.65 -10.24 15.90
CA GLU A 194 -6.03 -10.79 17.20
C GLU A 194 -7.35 -10.19 17.70
N CYS A 195 -7.52 -8.87 17.56
CA CYS A 195 -8.78 -8.20 17.86
C CYS A 195 -9.94 -8.73 17.00
N CYS A 196 -9.73 -8.94 15.70
CA CYS A 196 -10.73 -9.53 14.81
C CYS A 196 -11.07 -10.98 15.23
N ALA A 197 -10.05 -11.81 15.50
CA ALA A 197 -10.22 -13.20 15.89
C ALA A 197 -10.96 -13.35 17.22
N LYS A 198 -10.75 -12.43 18.17
CA LYS A 198 -11.44 -12.42 19.46
C LYS A 198 -12.97 -12.31 19.33
N TYR A 199 -13.46 -11.67 18.28
CA TYR A 199 -14.88 -11.44 18.05
C TYR A 199 -15.47 -12.28 16.89
N SER A 200 -14.66 -13.09 16.21
CA SER A 200 -15.07 -13.87 15.04
C SER A 200 -16.14 -14.93 15.34
N GLN A 201 -16.25 -15.36 16.60
CA GLN A 201 -17.25 -16.34 17.04
C GLN A 201 -18.65 -15.72 17.24
N ILE A 202 -18.80 -14.40 17.13
CA ILE A 202 -20.10 -13.73 17.25
C ILE A 202 -20.84 -13.86 15.91
N LEU A 203 -21.88 -14.70 15.88
CA LEU A 203 -22.70 -14.97 14.68
C LEU A 203 -23.43 -13.72 14.14
N ASP A 204 -23.80 -12.78 15.02
CA ASP A 204 -24.45 -11.54 14.64
C ASP A 204 -23.41 -10.51 14.17
N GLU A 205 -23.34 -10.27 12.86
CA GLU A 205 -22.36 -9.36 12.24
C GLU A 205 -22.41 -7.94 12.81
N ASN A 206 -23.61 -7.45 13.15
CA ASN A 206 -23.77 -6.10 13.70
C ASN A 206 -23.20 -6.03 15.12
N LYS A 207 -23.46 -7.06 15.95
CA LYS A 207 -22.87 -7.16 17.29
C LYS A 207 -21.35 -7.36 17.23
N CYS A 208 -20.87 -8.19 16.31
CA CYS A 208 -19.44 -8.38 16.07
C CYS A 208 -18.75 -7.06 15.74
N ARG A 209 -19.28 -6.33 14.75
CA ARG A 209 -18.79 -5.01 14.35
C ARG A 209 -18.84 -3.99 15.48
N ALA A 210 -19.92 -3.95 16.26
CA ALA A 210 -20.05 -3.06 17.40
C ALA A 210 -19.00 -3.36 18.50
N LYS A 211 -18.75 -4.63 18.80
CA LYS A 211 -17.73 -5.05 19.79
C LYS A 211 -16.32 -4.71 19.32
N PHE A 212 -16.02 -4.98 18.05
CA PHE A 212 -14.74 -4.63 17.43
C PHE A 212 -14.52 -3.11 17.46
N ASN A 213 -15.50 -2.31 17.00
CA ASN A 213 -15.45 -0.85 17.05
C ASN A 213 -15.36 -0.31 18.50
N GLY A 214 -15.89 -1.06 19.48
CA GLY A 214 -15.76 -0.75 20.88
C GLY A 214 -14.31 -0.71 21.39
N VAL A 215 -13.38 -1.45 20.76
CA VAL A 215 -11.94 -1.37 21.05
C VAL A 215 -11.42 0.02 20.74
N PHE A 216 -11.71 0.53 19.55
CA PHE A 216 -11.27 1.85 19.11
C PHE A 216 -11.92 2.97 19.94
N LYS A 217 -13.21 2.84 20.28
CA LYS A 217 -13.89 3.81 21.16
C LYS A 217 -13.24 3.91 22.54
N ARG A 218 -12.89 2.78 23.16
CA ARG A 218 -12.15 2.78 24.43
C ARG A 218 -10.78 3.44 24.29
N ALA A 219 -10.07 3.15 23.21
CA ALA A 219 -8.80 3.78 22.91
C ALA A 219 -8.94 5.30 22.74
N LEU A 220 -10.02 5.79 22.12
CA LEU A 220 -10.29 7.22 22.02
C LEU A 220 -10.45 7.87 23.40
N THR A 221 -11.23 7.26 24.30
CA THR A 221 -11.43 7.74 25.66
C THR A 221 -10.10 7.78 26.42
N GLN A 222 -9.33 6.70 26.35
CA GLN A 222 -8.00 6.61 26.98
C GLN A 222 -7.03 7.65 26.41
N HIS A 223 -7.04 7.86 25.09
CA HIS A 223 -6.19 8.86 24.45
C HIS A 223 -6.56 10.27 24.92
N LYS A 224 -7.85 10.63 24.94
CA LYS A 224 -8.33 11.92 25.44
C LYS A 224 -7.97 12.18 26.89
N SER A 225 -7.93 11.16 27.75
CA SER A 225 -7.49 11.31 29.15
C SER A 225 -5.97 11.43 29.29
N THR A 226 -5.20 10.82 28.38
CA THR A 226 -3.74 10.79 28.44
C THR A 226 -3.09 12.01 27.77
N PHE A 227 -3.66 12.44 26.65
CA PHE A 227 -3.18 13.52 25.79
C PHE A 227 -4.24 14.61 25.71
N LEU A 228 -4.21 15.52 26.69
CA LEU A 228 -5.19 16.60 26.79
C LEU A 228 -5.04 17.58 25.61
N PRO A 229 -6.17 18.08 25.04
CA PRO A 229 -6.13 19.09 24.00
C PRO A 229 -5.46 20.37 24.50
N LYS A 230 -4.39 20.80 23.82
CA LYS A 230 -3.79 22.11 24.10
C LYS A 230 -4.67 23.27 23.61
N PHE A 231 -5.58 22.98 22.67
CA PHE A 231 -6.60 23.90 22.17
C PHE A 231 -7.95 23.18 22.13
N LYS A 232 -8.98 23.77 22.74
CA LYS A 232 -10.36 23.29 22.57
C LYS A 232 -10.74 23.45 21.09
N PRO A 233 -11.31 22.43 20.43
CA PRO A 233 -11.89 22.62 19.10
C PRO A 233 -12.99 23.67 19.21
N LYS A 234 -12.99 24.65 18.30
CA LYS A 234 -14.15 25.53 18.12
C LYS A 234 -15.28 24.62 17.65
N THR A 235 -16.23 24.34 18.53
CA THR A 235 -17.52 23.77 18.17
C THR A 235 -18.16 24.73 17.17
N GLY A 236 -18.34 24.26 15.94
CA GLY A 236 -19.20 24.93 14.95
C GLY A 236 -20.66 24.80 15.34
#